data_AF-A0AAU6WVA1-F1
#
_entry.id   AF-A0AAU6WVA1-F1
#
_cell.length_a   1.000
_cell.length_b   1.000
_cell.length_c   1.000
_cell.angle_alpha   90.00
_cell.angle_beta   90.00
_cell.angle_gamma   90.00
#
_symmetry.space_group_name_H-M   'P 1'
#
loop_
_entity.id
_entity.type
_entity.pdbx_description
1 polymer ?
#
loop_
_entity_poly.entity_id
_entity_poly.type
_entity_poly.pdbx_seq_one_letter_code
_entity_poly.pdbx_strand_id
1 'polypeptide(L)' 'MTLYKNGKTAEENSGAYGKEGFIYQQLFDLPDLDGNYPVIGSWVIGQEPAGIGIRESVHLITNNQSRFVPHLISG' A
#
# COMPACT_ATOMS: atom_id res chain seq x y z
N MET A 1 -11.67 0.35 -2.46
CA MET A 1 -10.69 -0.48 -3.19
C MET A 1 -11.10 -1.92 -3.05
N THR A 2 -11.07 -2.68 -4.14
CA THR A 2 -11.25 -4.14 -4.11
C THR A 2 -10.06 -4.78 -4.82
N LEU A 3 -9.42 -5.73 -4.15
CA LEU A 3 -8.37 -6.55 -4.74
C LEU A 3 -8.98 -7.83 -5.29
N TYR A 4 -8.65 -8.18 -6.52
CA TYR A 4 -9.05 -9.44 -7.14
C TYR A 4 -7.81 -10.29 -7.42
N LYS A 5 -7.81 -11.54 -6.93
CA LYS A 5 -6.79 -12.55 -7.21
C LYS A 5 -7.44 -13.78 -7.82
N ASN A 6 -6.96 -14.21 -9.00
CA ASN A 6 -7.53 -15.33 -9.74
C ASN A 6 -9.06 -15.21 -9.98
N GLY A 7 -9.53 -13.99 -10.29
CA GLY A 7 -10.96 -13.71 -10.53
C GLY A 7 -11.83 -13.72 -9.27
N LYS A 8 -11.25 -13.84 -8.07
CA LYS A 8 -11.98 -13.79 -6.79
C LYS A 8 -11.57 -12.56 -6.00
N THR A 9 -12.51 -11.98 -5.27
CA THR A 9 -12.21 -10.93 -4.28
C THR A 9 -11.26 -11.49 -3.22
N ALA A 10 -10.11 -10.84 -3.06
CA ALA A 10 -9.10 -11.17 -2.05
C ALA A 10 -9.25 -10.27 -0.80
N GLU A 11 -9.47 -8.98 -0.99
CA GLU A 11 -9.70 -8.03 0.09
C GLU A 11 -10.50 -6.82 -0.40
N GLU A 12 -11.31 -6.24 0.47
CA GLU A 12 -12.09 -5.03 0.20
C GLU A 12 -11.89 -3.99 1.30
N ASN A 13 -11.74 -2.74 0.90
CA ASN A 13 -11.75 -1.60 1.79
C ASN A 13 -12.72 -0.54 1.24
N SER A 14 -13.87 -0.40 1.90
CA SER A 14 -14.90 0.57 1.54
C SER A 14 -14.49 1.98 1.99
N GLY A 15 -14.61 2.96 1.09
CA GLY A 15 -14.42 4.37 1.38
C GLY A 15 -15.54 5.21 0.79
N ALA A 16 -15.47 6.53 0.94
CA ALA A 16 -16.49 7.45 0.43
C ALA A 16 -16.50 7.62 -1.10
N TYR A 17 -15.47 7.12 -1.79
CA TYR A 17 -15.29 7.24 -3.25
C TYR A 17 -15.98 6.11 -4.02
N GLY A 18 -16.31 6.34 -5.30
CA GLY A 18 -16.76 5.31 -6.24
C GLY A 18 -17.94 5.70 -7.11
N LYS A 19 -18.59 6.84 -6.84
CA LYS A 19 -19.67 7.38 -7.70
C LYS A 19 -19.13 7.86 -9.05
N GLU A 20 -17.87 8.23 -9.07
CA GLU A 20 -17.12 8.75 -10.22
C GLU A 20 -16.63 7.63 -11.16
N GLY A 21 -16.83 6.37 -10.77
CA GLY A 21 -16.32 5.19 -11.49
C GLY A 21 -15.02 4.64 -10.89
N PHE A 22 -14.38 3.76 -11.66
CA PHE A 22 -13.22 2.98 -11.20
C PHE A 22 -12.14 2.91 -12.27
N ILE A 23 -10.89 2.85 -11.82
CA ILE A 23 -9.74 2.43 -12.63
C ILE A 23 -9.34 1.02 -12.27
N TYR A 24 -8.71 0.32 -13.22
CA TYR A 24 -8.20 -1.03 -13.01
C TYR A 24 -6.69 -1.03 -13.18
N GLN A 25 -6.00 -1.68 -12.25
CA GLN A 25 -4.56 -1.92 -12.29
C GLN A 25 -4.32 -3.41 -12.15
N GLN A 26 -3.31 -3.95 -12.84
CA GLN A 26 -2.87 -5.32 -12.62
C GLN A 26 -2.46 -5.53 -11.16
N LEU A 27 -2.90 -6.64 -10.56
CA LEU A 27 -2.50 -7.02 -9.20
C LEU A 27 -1.00 -7.30 -9.16
N PHE A 28 -0.33 -6.72 -8.15
CA PHE A 28 1.01 -7.08 -7.74
C PHE A 28 0.95 -7.61 -6.30
N ASP A 29 1.49 -8.80 -6.07
CA ASP A 29 1.55 -9.39 -4.74
C ASP A 29 2.67 -8.70 -3.95
N LEU A 30 2.30 -7.98 -2.90
CA LEU A 30 3.28 -7.42 -1.95
C LEU A 30 4.02 -8.56 -1.25
N PRO A 31 5.32 -8.39 -0.93
CA PRO A 31 6.05 -9.38 -0.16
C PRO A 31 5.40 -9.53 1.23
N ASP A 32 5.27 -10.77 1.69
CA ASP A 32 4.89 -11.09 3.06
C ASP A 32 6.17 -11.18 3.90
N LEU A 33 6.33 -10.23 4.83
CA LEU A 33 7.42 -10.20 5.81
C LEU A 33 6.82 -10.45 7.20
N ASP A 34 6.90 -11.71 7.64
CA ASP A 34 6.41 -12.16 8.94
C ASP A 34 4.93 -11.78 9.22
N GLY A 35 4.08 -11.95 8.21
CA GLY A 35 2.65 -11.62 8.25
C GLY A 35 2.33 -10.15 7.97
N ASN A 36 3.30 -9.37 7.49
CA ASN A 36 3.16 -7.94 7.21
C ASN A 36 3.47 -7.64 5.75
N TYR A 37 2.67 -6.76 5.17
CA TYR A 37 2.79 -6.31 3.79
C TYR A 37 3.30 -4.87 3.77
N PRO A 38 4.59 -4.63 3.48
CA PRO A 38 5.17 -3.30 3.49
C PRO A 38 4.89 -2.54 2.19
N VAL A 39 4.66 -1.25 2.32
CA VAL A 39 4.62 -0.28 1.23
C VAL A 39 5.62 0.84 1.52
N ILE A 40 6.45 1.16 0.54
CA ILE A 40 7.38 2.29 0.60
C ILE A 40 6.65 3.54 0.14
N GLY A 41 6.58 4.55 1.00
CA GLY A 41 6.29 5.92 0.60
C GLY A 41 7.60 6.65 0.28
N SER A 42 7.70 7.25 -0.91
CA SER A 42 8.82 8.10 -1.30
C SER A 42 8.33 9.54 -1.45
N TRP A 43 8.99 10.48 -0.79
CA TRP A 43 8.62 11.88 -0.79
C TRP A 43 9.47 12.67 -1.79
N VAL A 44 8.80 13.54 -2.53
CA VAL A 44 9.41 14.54 -3.40
C VAL A 44 9.06 15.91 -2.85
N ILE A 45 10.05 16.78 -2.62
CA ILE A 45 9.86 18.17 -2.19
C ILE A 45 10.38 19.07 -3.30
N GLY A 46 9.51 19.90 -3.86
CA GLY A 46 9.80 20.56 -5.12
C GLY A 46 9.88 19.52 -6.23
N GLN A 47 11.04 19.37 -6.86
CA GLN A 47 11.30 18.36 -7.90
C GLN A 47 12.37 17.34 -7.48
N GLU A 48 12.75 17.34 -6.20
CA GLU A 48 13.86 16.54 -5.68
C GLU A 48 13.36 15.47 -4.71
N PRO A 49 13.94 14.26 -4.71
CA PRO A 49 13.65 13.23 -3.71
C PRO A 49 14.14 13.68 -2.34
N ALA A 50 13.29 13.52 -1.32
CA ALA A 50 13.53 14.10 0.00
C ALA A 50 13.45 13.10 1.17
N GLY A 51 13.20 11.82 0.87
CA GLY A 51 13.20 10.76 1.88
C GLY A 51 12.16 9.68 1.60
N ILE A 52 12.21 8.64 2.43
CA ILE A 52 11.27 7.52 2.36
C ILE A 52 10.67 7.24 3.75
N GLY A 53 9.57 6.49 3.76
CA GLY A 53 9.02 5.86 4.94
C GLY A 53 8.41 4.51 4.57
N ILE A 54 8.22 3.64 5.55
CA ILE A 54 7.61 2.33 5.34
C ILE A 54 6.33 2.25 6.16
N ARG A 55 5.26 1.78 5.51
CA ARG A 55 4.01 1.45 6.18
C ARG A 55 3.73 -0.03 6.04
N GLU A 56 3.37 -0.66 7.15
CA GLU A 56 3.07 -2.08 7.20
C GLU A 56 1.66 -2.34 7.72
N SER A 57 1.06 -3.40 7.19
CA SER A 57 -0.26 -3.88 7.57
C SER A 57 -0.27 -5.41 7.54
N VAL A 58 -1.10 -6.02 8.39
CA VAL A 58 -1.45 -7.45 8.26
C VAL A 58 -2.49 -7.71 7.17
N HIS A 59 -3.00 -6.62 6.56
CA HIS A 59 -3.94 -6.61 5.45
C HIS A 59 -3.24 -6.22 4.15
N LEU A 60 -3.76 -6.69 3.01
CA LEU A 60 -3.20 -6.41 1.67
C LEU A 60 -3.40 -4.96 1.23
N ILE A 61 -4.42 -4.27 1.75
CA ILE A 61 -4.69 -2.85 1.47
C ILE A 61 -4.14 -1.98 2.61
N THR A 62 -3.08 -1.24 2.32
CA THR A 62 -2.56 -0.19 3.22
C THR A 62 -3.61 0.92 3.39
N ASN A 63 -3.98 1.24 4.63
CA ASN A 63 -5.01 2.23 4.99
C ASN A 63 -4.53 3.11 6.15
N ASN A 64 -5.39 3.97 6.71
CA ASN A 64 -4.99 4.90 7.79
C ASN A 64 -4.63 4.23 9.13
N GLN A 65 -4.95 2.96 9.33
CA GLN A 65 -4.57 2.16 10.50
C GLN A 65 -3.25 1.41 10.31
N SER A 66 -2.71 1.35 9.09
CA SER A 66 -1.41 0.74 8.83
C SER A 66 -0.29 1.48 9.57
N ARG A 67 0.58 0.73 10.22
CA ARG A 67 1.61 1.24 11.13
C ARG A 67 2.73 1.90 10.32
N PHE A 68 3.29 2.99 10.85
CA PHE A 68 4.56 3.50 10.38
C PHE A 68 5.68 2.71 11.06
N VAL A 69 6.58 2.10 10.29
CA VAL A 69 7.67 1.30 10.85
C VAL A 69 9.01 2.03 10.69
N PRO A 70 9.88 2.00 11.71
CA PRO A 70 11.23 2.55 11.59
C PRO A 70 12.00 1.85 10.47
N HIS A 71 12.81 2.62 9.75
CA HIS A 71 13.75 2.08 8.77
C HIS A 71 15.12 2.70 8.99
N LEU A 72 16.16 1.95 8.65
CA LEU A 72 17.55 2.38 8.76
C LEU A 72 18.22 2.16 7.40
N ILE A 73 18.89 3.21 6.90
CA ILE A 73 19.79 3.11 5.76
C ILE A 73 21.20 3.12 6.35
N SER A 74 21.89 1.99 6.26
CA SER A 74 23.31 1.88 6.62
C SER A 74 24.18 1.83 5.37
N GLY A 75 25.39 2.39 5.47
CA GLY A 75 26.41 2.32 4.41
C GLY A 75 27.20 1.01 4.42
#